data_AF-A0A520NAU1-F1
#
_entry.id   AF-A0A520NAU1-F1
#
_cell.length_a   1.000
_cell.length_b   1.000
_cell.length_c   1.000
_cell.angle_alpha   90.00
_cell.angle_beta   90.00
_cell.angle_gamma   90.00
#
_symmetry.space_group_name_H-M   'P 1'
#
loop_
_entity.id
_entity.type
_entity.pdbx_description
1 polymer ?
#
loop_
_entity_poly.entity_id
_entity_poly.type
_entity_poly.pdbx_seq_one_letter_code
_entity_poly.pdbx_strand_id
1 'polypeptide(L)' 'MATEILVPQLGNEVTEAEVTEWVAAVGDDVSAGEVVVVISTTKAALEIEAPCDGSLADIRIGEGELTEVGAVLGVIE' A
#
# COMPACT_ATOMS: atom_id res chain seq x y z
N MET A 1 -12.11 -10.91 -7.32
CA MET A 1 -11.68 -11.58 -6.08
C MET A 1 -10.91 -10.50 -5.37
N ALA A 2 -11.35 -10.06 -4.20
CA ALA A 2 -10.70 -8.93 -3.54
C ALA A 2 -9.27 -9.32 -3.11
N THR A 3 -8.28 -8.56 -3.56
CA THR A 3 -6.86 -8.69 -3.21
C THR A 3 -6.49 -7.56 -2.26
N GLU A 4 -6.05 -7.92 -1.07
CA GLU A 4 -5.63 -6.95 -0.05
C GLU A 4 -4.21 -6.45 -0.33
N ILE A 5 -4.04 -5.13 -0.32
CA ILE A 5 -2.72 -4.49 -0.36
C ILE A 5 -2.21 -4.47 1.08
N LEU A 6 -1.18 -5.27 1.35
CA LEU A 6 -0.58 -5.40 2.67
C LEU A 6 0.73 -4.62 2.72
N VAL A 7 1.07 -4.06 3.87
CA VAL A 7 2.42 -3.55 4.10
C VAL A 7 3.38 -4.74 4.08
N PRO A 8 4.35 -4.82 3.15
CA PRO A 8 5.30 -5.93 3.09
C PRO A 8 6.19 -5.93 4.33
N GLN A 9 6.83 -7.07 4.62
CA GLN A 9 7.81 -7.13 5.70
C GLN A 9 9.09 -6.39 5.31
N LEU A 10 9.32 -5.22 5.91
CA LEU A 10 10.43 -4.31 5.59
C LEU A 10 11.68 -4.64 6.41
N GLY A 11 12.12 -5.90 6.38
CA GLY A 11 13.28 -6.37 7.12
C GLY A 11 13.06 -6.51 8.64
N ASN A 12 13.96 -7.24 9.31
CA ASN A 12 13.78 -7.71 10.69
C ASN A 12 13.65 -6.61 11.78
N GLU A 13 13.83 -5.34 11.44
CA GLU A 13 13.83 -4.22 12.39
C GLU A 13 12.78 -3.14 12.09
N VAL A 14 12.11 -3.18 10.94
CA VAL A 14 11.08 -2.18 10.61
C VAL A 14 9.73 -2.79 10.95
N THR A 15 9.07 -2.21 11.94
CA THR A 15 7.75 -2.63 12.43
C THR A 15 6.64 -1.70 11.96
N GLU A 16 6.99 -0.48 11.54
CA GLU A 16 6.06 0.60 11.24
C GLU A 16 6.44 1.30 9.93
N ALA A 17 5.42 1.73 9.18
CA ALA A 17 5.55 2.51 7.97
C ALA A 17 4.47 3.60 7.95
N GLU A 18 4.80 4.76 7.43
CA GLU A 18 3.88 5.88 7.23
C GLU A 18 3.48 5.95 5.76
N VAL A 19 2.20 6.06 5.46
CA VAL A 19 1.74 6.26 4.08
C VAL A 19 2.05 7.70 3.69
N THR A 20 2.93 7.88 2.71
CA THR A 20 3.36 9.21 2.26
C THR A 20 2.39 9.77 1.24
N GLU A 21 2.03 8.97 0.24
CA GLU A 21 1.19 9.40 -0.88
C GLU A 21 0.50 8.20 -1.54
N TRP A 22 -0.78 8.35 -1.90
CA TRP A 22 -1.51 7.38 -2.72
C TRP A 22 -1.45 7.81 -4.18
N VAL A 23 -0.88 6.97 -5.03
CA VAL A 23 -0.82 7.20 -6.48
C VAL A 23 -2.14 6.80 -7.13
N ALA A 24 -2.74 5.69 -6.65
CA ALA A 24 -4.05 5.22 -7.07
C ALA A 24 -5.16 5.73 -6.14
N ALA A 25 -6.32 6.03 -6.71
CA ALA A 25 -7.50 6.47 -5.97
C ALA A 25 -8.59 5.39 -5.96
N VAL A 26 -9.53 5.44 -5.00
CA VAL A 26 -10.64 4.49 -4.97
C VAL A 26 -11.48 4.63 -6.25
N GLY A 27 -11.66 3.52 -6.95
CA GLY A 27 -12.32 3.41 -8.25
C GLY A 27 -11.37 3.50 -9.45
N ASP A 28 -10.07 3.70 -9.23
CA ASP A 28 -9.08 3.75 -10.29
C ASP A 28 -8.61 2.35 -10.70
N ASP A 29 -8.33 2.15 -11.98
CA ASP A 29 -7.87 0.88 -12.53
C ASP A 29 -6.35 0.76 -12.38
N VAL A 30 -5.90 -0.26 -11.66
CA VAL A 30 -4.48 -0.52 -11.37
C VAL A 30 -4.02 -1.81 -12.03
N SER A 31 -2.78 -1.81 -12.52
CA SER A 31 -2.18 -3.00 -13.14
C SER A 31 -1.19 -3.69 -12.20
N ALA A 32 -1.05 -5.01 -12.33
CA ALA A 32 -0.02 -5.75 -11.60
C ALA A 32 1.39 -5.16 -11.87
N GLY A 33 2.10 -4.77 -10.82
CA GLY A 33 3.42 -4.11 -10.92
C GLY A 33 3.36 -2.58 -11.08
N GLU A 34 2.17 -1.97 -11.06
CA GLU A 34 2.02 -0.52 -11.06
C GLU A 34 2.10 0.03 -9.62
N VAL A 35 2.77 1.16 -9.42
CA VAL A 35 2.89 1.78 -8.09
C VAL A 35 1.54 2.38 -7.70
N VAL A 36 0.96 1.88 -6.60
CA VAL A 36 -0.35 2.33 -6.10
C VAL A 36 -0.24 3.19 -4.86
N VAL A 37 0.78 2.98 -4.03
CA VAL A 37 1.00 3.75 -2.80
C VAL A 37 2.48 3.83 -2.44
N VAL A 38 2.91 4.99 -1.94
CA VAL A 38 4.28 5.24 -1.50
C VAL A 38 4.29 5.32 0.03
N ILE A 39 5.07 4.46 0.67
CA ILE A 39 5.23 4.44 2.13
C ILE A 39 6.63 4.88 2.52
N SER A 40 6.76 5.58 3.64
CA SER A 40 8.03 5.98 4.22
C SER A 40 8.25 5.27 5.55
N THR A 41 9.44 4.75 5.75
CA THR A 41 9.87 4.14 7.01
C THR A 41 10.96 4.99 7.64
N THR A 42 11.32 4.68 8.87
CA THR A 42 12.41 5.35 9.59
C THR A 42 13.77 5.25 8.88
N LYS A 43 13.96 4.26 8.00
CA LYS A 43 15.21 4.03 7.27
C LYS A 43 15.15 4.41 5.79
N ALA A 44 14.00 4.27 5.13
CA ALA A 44 13.86 4.52 3.69
C ALA A 44 12.39 4.66 3.26
N ALA A 45 12.16 5.30 2.11
CA ALA A 45 10.88 5.25 1.41
C ALA A 45 10.82 4.03 0.48
N LEU A 46 9.66 3.41 0.39
CA LEU A 46 9.37 2.26 -0.45
C LEU A 46 8.07 2.49 -1.21
N GLU A 47 8.06 2.00 -2.44
CA GLU A 47 6.91 2.07 -3.34
C GLU A 47 6.23 0.71 -3.32
N ILE A 48 4.92 0.70 -3.02
CA ILE A 48 4.11 -0.50 -3.04
C ILE A 48 3.44 -0.60 -4.40
N GLU A 49 3.73 -1.71 -5.07
CA GLU A 49 3.16 -2.05 -6.37
C GLU A 49 1.90 -2.89 -6.20
N ALA A 50 0.98 -2.80 -7.17
CA ALA A 50 -0.23 -3.59 -7.20
C ALA A 50 0.12 -5.09 -7.36
N PRO A 51 -0.35 -5.98 -6.46
CA PRO A 51 -0.11 -7.41 -6.54
C PRO A 51 -0.86 -8.10 -7.69
N CYS A 52 -1.93 -7.50 -8.19
CA CYS A 52 -2.73 -7.99 -9.31
C CYS A 52 -3.32 -6.84 -10.12
N ASP A 53 -3.76 -7.14 -11.33
CA ASP A 53 -4.64 -6.28 -12.11
C ASP A 53 -6.04 -6.23 -11.50
N GLY A 54 -6.63 -5.04 -11.44
CA GLY A 54 -7.96 -4.82 -10.89
C GLY A 54 -8.24 -3.33 -10.69
N SER A 55 -9.25 -3.01 -9.89
CA SER A 55 -9.57 -1.61 -9.55
C SER A 55 -9.48 -1.40 -8.04
N LEU A 56 -8.96 -0.26 -7.58
CA LEU A 56 -8.83 0.02 -6.15
C LEU A 56 -10.22 0.20 -5.53
N ALA A 57 -10.70 -0.77 -4.78
CA ALA A 57 -12.06 -0.78 -4.23
C ALA A 57 -12.19 0.06 -2.95
N ASP A 58 -11.16 0.06 -2.11
CA ASP A 58 -11.21 0.72 -0.79
C ASP A 58 -9.79 1.04 -0.28
N ILE A 59 -9.64 2.20 0.38
CA ILE A 59 -8.40 2.60 1.08
C ILE A 59 -8.69 2.57 2.58
N ARG A 60 -7.93 1.76 3.33
CA ARG A 60 -8.08 1.58 4.78
C ARG A 60 -7.16 2.49 5.58
N ILE A 61 -5.99 2.82 5.04
CA ILE A 61 -4.99 3.70 5.65
C ILE A 61 -4.77 4.88 4.70
N GLY A 62 -5.11 6.09 5.15
CA GLY A 62 -4.97 7.30 4.36
C GLY A 62 -3.53 7.82 4.25
N GLU A 63 -3.34 8.84 3.43
CA GLU A 63 -2.09 9.58 3.33
C GLU A 63 -1.79 10.30 4.66
N GLY A 64 -0.53 10.20 5.12
CA GLY A 64 -0.05 10.73 6.40
C GLY A 64 -0.38 9.86 7.61
N GLU A 65 -0.98 8.68 7.43
CA GLU A 65 -1.23 7.74 8.54
C GLU A 65 -0.10 6.74 8.72
N LEU A 66 0.20 6.45 9.98
CA LEU A 66 1.14 5.41 10.40
C LEU A 66 0.43 4.07 10.51
N THR A 67 1.09 3.03 10.00
CA THR A 67 0.59 1.67 9.96
C THR A 67 1.69 0.67 10.31
N GLU A 68 1.30 -0.53 10.71
CA GLU A 68 2.22 -1.59 11.11
C GLU A 68 2.48 -2.56 9.96
N VAL A 69 3.62 -3.25 10.00
CA VAL A 69 3.92 -4.31 9.03
C VAL A 69 2.84 -5.40 9.06
N GLY A 70 2.34 -5.77 7.88
CA GLY A 70 1.24 -6.74 7.74
C GLY A 70 -0.16 -6.13 7.88
N ALA A 71 -0.28 -4.82 8.13
CA ALA A 71 -1.57 -4.14 8.07
C ALA A 71 -2.07 -4.02 6.62
N VAL A 72 -3.40 -3.95 6.47
CA VAL A 72 -4.08 -3.78 5.19
C VAL A 72 -4.14 -2.29 4.86
N LEU A 73 -3.44 -1.87 3.81
CA LEU A 73 -3.47 -0.49 3.28
C LEU A 73 -4.76 -0.23 2.51
N GLY A 74 -5.18 -1.18 1.68
CA GLY A 74 -6.35 -1.07 0.81
C GLY A 74 -6.73 -2.40 0.18
N VAL A 75 -7.75 -2.39 -0.66
CA VAL A 75 -8.28 -3.58 -1.34
C VAL A 75 -8.45 -3.29 -2.82
N ILE A 76 -7.98 -4.20 -3.67
CA ILE A 76 -8.15 -4.20 -5.12
C ILE A 76 -9.21 -5.26 -5.46
N GLU A 77 -10.15 -4.98 -6.37
CA GLU A 77 -11.17 -5.94 -6.82
C GLU A 77 -11.03 -6.37 -8.28
#